data_AF-A0A1Y4GXQ2-F1
#
_entry.id   AF-A0A1Y4GXQ2-F1
#
_cell.length_a   1.000
_cell.length_b   1.000
_cell.length_c   1.000
_cell.angle_alpha   90.00
_cell.angle_beta   90.00
_cell.angle_gamma   90.00
#
_symmetry.space_group_name_H-M   'P 1'
#
loop_
_entity.id
_entity.type
_entity.pdbx_description
1 polymer ?
#
loop_
_entity_poly.entity_id
_entity_poly.type
_entity_poly.pdbx_seq_one_letter_code
_entity_poly.pdbx_strand_id
1 'polypeptide(L)'
;MNIEMSYLLGMICGNGEIQRNMNDTIISITIPHKKLVTEDFHDIKLYVKASIADIRNIIEPLIGNSLKFIQYQHCTIISFSKPNNEYLIREIIRYIGNANTHNEIKLDNEVLNFSIDEKKYFLRGFADVTGYIRRSNCYFNKYEHRVYLEIPNNWQLVIDICNLLKSIDIPVQNIDWAHPNMRDGYCKKYNEGNFSFWKKEHQIKIWANEFLPIGFGVLHKQQALEMYSNELIAGYNNAGKIPSDITHRYYWDSKKKYSKKKIQHPCEGDEFIPEIIRGKHFNSWIEIASELGYVE
;
A
#
# COMPACT_ATOMS: atom_id res chain seq x y z
N MET A 1 -15.13 -15.61 -4.33
CA MET A 1 -15.24 -14.25 -4.88
C MET A 1 -14.89 -14.35 -6.37
N ASN A 2 -14.78 -13.27 -7.14
CA ASN A 2 -14.05 -13.31 -8.42
C ASN A 2 -12.88 -12.32 -8.39
N ILE A 3 -11.99 -12.40 -9.37
CA ILE A 3 -10.76 -11.60 -9.41
C ILE A 3 -11.06 -10.10 -9.61
N GLU A 4 -12.11 -9.78 -10.37
CA GLU A 4 -12.54 -8.40 -10.65
C GLU A 4 -13.01 -7.72 -9.36
N MET A 5 -13.80 -8.41 -8.56
CA MET A 5 -14.28 -7.91 -7.28
C MET A 5 -13.15 -7.83 -6.25
N SER A 6 -12.22 -8.78 -6.25
CA SER A 6 -11.05 -8.73 -5.39
C SER A 6 -10.18 -7.52 -5.70
N TYR A 7 -9.92 -7.27 -6.99
CA TYR A 7 -9.20 -6.09 -7.46
C TYR A 7 -9.90 -4.78 -7.09
N LEU A 8 -11.22 -4.69 -7.36
CA LEU A 8 -12.01 -3.52 -6.99
C LEU A 8 -11.97 -3.28 -5.47
N LEU A 9 -12.12 -4.32 -4.66
CA LEU A 9 -12.05 -4.22 -3.20
C LEU A 9 -10.68 -3.71 -2.75
N GLY A 10 -9.59 -4.20 -3.36
CA GLY A 10 -8.24 -3.68 -3.11
C GLY A 10 -8.11 -2.19 -3.40
N MET A 11 -8.66 -1.72 -4.53
CA MET A 11 -8.66 -0.30 -4.87
C MET A 11 -9.45 0.54 -3.85
N ILE A 12 -10.61 0.05 -3.39
CA ILE A 12 -11.44 0.71 -2.37
C ILE A 12 -10.70 0.76 -1.03
N CYS A 13 -10.05 -0.34 -0.63
CA CYS A 13 -9.25 -0.39 0.58
C CYS A 13 -8.07 0.60 0.54
N GLY A 14 -7.50 0.84 -0.63
CA GLY A 14 -6.39 1.77 -0.81
C GLY A 14 -6.80 3.23 -0.64
N ASN A 15 -7.68 3.74 -1.52
CA ASN A 15 -8.04 5.16 -1.59
C ASN A 15 -9.54 5.37 -1.85
N GLY A 16 -10.39 4.48 -1.33
CA GLY A 16 -11.83 4.54 -1.49
C GLY A 16 -12.52 5.54 -0.57
N GLU A 17 -13.61 6.11 -1.08
CA GLU A 17 -14.64 6.85 -0.37
C GLU A 17 -16.01 6.29 -0.76
N ILE A 18 -16.87 6.08 0.24
CA ILE A 18 -18.17 5.44 0.10
C ILE A 18 -19.23 6.42 0.61
N GLN A 19 -20.07 6.88 -0.30
CA GLN A 19 -21.21 7.75 0.00
C GLN A 19 -22.50 6.94 -0.13
N ARG A 20 -23.16 6.70 1.00
CA ARG A 20 -24.45 5.98 1.06
C ARG A 20 -25.59 6.98 1.05
N ASN A 21 -26.32 7.06 -0.05
CA ASN A 21 -27.53 7.87 -0.16
C ASN A 21 -28.78 7.01 0.17
N MET A 22 -29.97 7.60 0.06
CA MET A 22 -31.23 6.92 0.33
C MET A 22 -31.45 5.67 -0.55
N ASN A 23 -31.14 5.76 -1.84
CA ASN A 23 -31.45 4.70 -2.82
C ASN A 23 -30.20 4.03 -3.42
N ASP A 24 -29.08 4.74 -3.47
CA ASP A 24 -27.86 4.31 -4.11
C ASP A 24 -26.61 4.56 -3.25
N THR A 25 -25.56 3.80 -3.53
CA THR A 25 -24.25 3.97 -2.95
C THR A 25 -23.28 4.37 -4.06
N ILE A 26 -22.58 5.47 -3.85
CA ILE A 26 -21.54 5.97 -4.72
C ILE A 26 -20.20 5.55 -4.12
N ILE A 27 -19.39 4.86 -4.91
CA ILE A 27 -18.02 4.50 -4.55
C ILE A 27 -17.10 5.33 -5.44
N SER A 28 -16.20 6.08 -4.81
CA SER A 28 -15.17 6.89 -5.45
C SER A 28 -13.79 6.41 -5.03
N ILE A 29 -12.85 6.34 -5.96
CA ILE A 29 -11.48 5.88 -5.71
C ILE A 29 -10.53 6.94 -6.26
N THR A 30 -9.65 7.45 -5.41
CA THR A 30 -8.67 8.47 -5.79
C THR A 30 -7.36 7.83 -6.25
N ILE A 31 -6.91 8.19 -7.45
CA ILE A 31 -5.63 7.82 -8.02
C ILE A 31 -4.73 9.06 -8.02
N PRO A 32 -3.77 9.17 -7.10
CA PRO A 32 -2.91 10.35 -7.00
C PRO A 32 -1.90 10.43 -8.16
N HIS A 33 -1.69 11.64 -8.71
CA HIS A 33 -0.69 11.91 -9.75
C HIS A 33 0.71 12.23 -9.19
N LYS A 34 0.97 11.93 -7.90
CA LYS A 34 2.20 12.31 -7.16
C LYS A 34 3.45 12.06 -8.02
N LYS A 35 4.13 13.16 -8.41
CA LYS A 35 5.38 13.20 -9.20
C LYS A 35 5.55 12.01 -10.15
N LEU A 36 4.59 11.85 -11.06
CA LEU A 36 4.69 10.95 -12.22
C LEU A 36 5.68 11.45 -13.28
N VAL A 37 6.53 12.42 -12.93
CA VAL A 37 7.78 12.65 -13.66
C VAL A 37 8.73 11.54 -13.24
N THR A 38 8.46 10.33 -13.73
CA THR A 38 9.51 9.33 -13.88
C THR A 38 10.47 9.88 -14.92
N GLU A 39 11.77 9.74 -14.70
CA GLU A 39 12.81 10.13 -15.67
C GLU A 39 12.53 9.56 -17.08
N ASP A 40 11.74 8.48 -17.14
CA ASP A 40 11.40 7.73 -18.35
C ASP A 40 10.09 8.15 -19.04
N PHE A 41 9.19 8.93 -18.39
CA PHE A 41 7.88 9.30 -18.97
C PHE A 41 7.49 10.76 -18.70
N HIS A 42 7.41 11.55 -19.76
CA HIS A 42 7.27 13.01 -19.68
C HIS A 42 5.82 13.52 -19.78
N ASP A 43 4.84 12.68 -20.17
CA ASP A 43 3.43 13.07 -20.32
C ASP A 43 2.51 12.38 -19.29
N ILE A 44 2.25 13.09 -18.20
CA ILE A 44 1.36 12.67 -17.10
C ILE A 44 -0.08 12.47 -17.58
N LYS A 45 -0.56 13.20 -18.60
CA LYS A 45 -1.94 13.09 -19.07
C LYS A 45 -2.16 11.80 -19.85
N LEU A 46 -1.18 11.42 -20.67
CA LEU A 46 -1.21 10.14 -21.39
C LEU A 46 -1.15 8.95 -20.43
N TYR A 47 -0.29 9.02 -19.40
CA TYR A 47 -0.19 8.03 -18.31
C TYR A 47 -1.54 7.79 -17.63
N VAL A 48 -2.22 8.87 -17.27
CA VAL A 48 -3.50 8.79 -16.55
C VAL A 48 -4.57 8.14 -17.43
N LYS A 49 -4.67 8.53 -18.70
CA LYS A 49 -5.62 7.93 -19.64
C LYS A 49 -5.36 6.43 -19.86
N ALA A 50 -4.10 6.02 -20.03
CA ALA A 50 -3.73 4.62 -20.16
C ALA A 50 -4.10 3.82 -18.89
N SER A 51 -3.77 4.35 -17.71
CA SER A 51 -4.14 3.73 -16.43
C SER A 51 -5.64 3.48 -16.30
N ILE A 52 -6.47 4.47 -16.70
CA ILE A 52 -7.92 4.35 -16.63
C ILE A 52 -8.42 3.24 -17.57
N ALA A 53 -7.87 3.13 -18.78
CA ALA A 53 -8.26 2.08 -19.71
C ALA A 53 -7.93 0.69 -19.16
N ASP A 54 -6.73 0.52 -18.59
CA ASP A 54 -6.31 -0.74 -17.96
C ASP A 54 -7.22 -1.13 -16.79
N ILE A 55 -7.53 -0.16 -15.90
CA ILE A 55 -8.44 -0.36 -14.77
C ILE A 55 -9.85 -0.74 -15.25
N ARG A 56 -10.38 -0.03 -16.27
CA ARG A 56 -11.71 -0.30 -16.83
C ARG A 56 -11.82 -1.72 -17.35
N ASN A 57 -10.82 -2.21 -18.06
CA ASN A 57 -10.79 -3.57 -18.59
C ASN A 57 -10.92 -4.64 -17.48
N ILE A 58 -10.46 -4.32 -16.25
CA ILE A 58 -10.56 -5.23 -15.10
C ILE A 58 -11.93 -5.10 -14.40
N ILE A 59 -12.43 -3.88 -14.16
CA ILE A 59 -13.60 -3.69 -13.28
C ILE A 59 -14.94 -3.57 -14.01
N GLU A 60 -14.97 -3.16 -15.28
CA GLU A 60 -16.23 -3.04 -16.05
C GLU A 60 -16.96 -4.37 -16.26
N PRO A 61 -16.29 -5.55 -16.38
CA PRO A 61 -17.00 -6.83 -16.36
C PRO A 61 -17.84 -7.06 -15.10
N LEU A 62 -17.46 -6.46 -13.97
CA LEU A 62 -18.17 -6.56 -12.69
C LEU A 62 -19.23 -5.47 -12.51
N ILE A 63 -18.88 -4.21 -12.77
CA ILE A 63 -19.76 -3.06 -12.47
C ILE A 63 -20.59 -2.60 -13.68
N GLY A 64 -20.35 -3.18 -14.85
CA GLY A 64 -20.86 -2.72 -16.14
C GLY A 64 -20.15 -1.45 -16.64
N ASN A 65 -20.63 -0.89 -17.75
CA ASN A 65 -20.09 0.32 -18.37
C ASN A 65 -20.54 1.61 -17.63
N SER A 66 -20.46 1.62 -16.30
CA SER A 66 -20.96 2.69 -15.43
C SER A 66 -19.85 3.55 -14.79
N LEU A 67 -18.58 3.24 -15.07
CA LEU A 67 -17.45 3.95 -14.50
C LEU A 67 -17.35 5.38 -15.07
N LYS A 68 -17.40 6.36 -14.18
CA LYS A 68 -17.12 7.76 -14.44
C LYS A 68 -15.72 8.08 -13.98
N PHE A 69 -15.08 9.07 -14.59
CA PHE A 69 -13.83 9.61 -14.10
C PHE A 69 -13.78 11.12 -14.22
N ILE A 70 -13.17 11.76 -13.22
CA ILE A 70 -12.92 13.20 -13.18
C ILE A 70 -11.41 13.37 -12.96
N GLN A 71 -10.76 14.09 -13.87
CA GLN A 71 -9.34 14.36 -13.79
C GLN A 71 -9.11 15.76 -13.21
N TYR A 72 -8.34 15.82 -12.13
CA TYR A 72 -7.83 17.06 -11.54
C TYR A 72 -6.34 17.23 -11.84
N GLN A 73 -5.76 18.34 -11.39
CA GLN A 73 -4.33 18.61 -11.59
C GLN A 73 -3.43 17.55 -10.94
N HIS A 74 -3.78 17.09 -9.73
CA HIS A 74 -2.93 16.23 -8.90
C HIS A 74 -3.50 14.85 -8.60
N CYS A 75 -4.70 14.54 -9.11
CA CYS A 75 -5.31 13.22 -8.96
C CYS A 75 -6.37 12.99 -10.04
N THR A 76 -6.75 11.73 -10.21
CA THR A 76 -7.94 11.31 -10.94
C THR A 76 -8.84 10.58 -9.98
N ILE A 77 -10.12 10.90 -10.00
CA ILE A 77 -11.14 10.17 -9.24
C ILE A 77 -11.91 9.33 -10.24
N ILE A 78 -11.95 8.01 -10.02
CA ILE A 78 -12.87 7.12 -10.71
C ILE A 78 -14.04 6.84 -9.77
N SER A 79 -15.26 6.75 -10.29
CA SER A 79 -16.43 6.48 -9.47
C SER A 79 -17.52 5.75 -10.22
N PHE A 80 -18.34 5.02 -9.47
CA PHE A 80 -19.56 4.40 -9.96
C PHE A 80 -20.64 4.45 -8.88
N SER A 81 -21.90 4.34 -9.30
CA SER A 81 -23.03 4.27 -8.38
C SER A 81 -23.88 3.06 -8.71
N LYS A 82 -24.33 2.34 -7.67
CA LYS A 82 -25.24 1.20 -7.76
C LYS A 82 -26.33 1.28 -6.68
N PRO A 83 -27.51 0.69 -6.89
CA PRO A 83 -28.55 0.58 -5.88
C PRO A 83 -28.05 -0.06 -4.58
N ASN A 84 -28.54 0.42 -3.44
CA ASN A 84 -28.13 -0.06 -2.11
C ASN A 84 -28.38 -1.56 -1.89
N ASN A 85 -29.40 -2.12 -2.55
CA ASN A 85 -29.78 -3.53 -2.44
C ASN A 85 -28.99 -4.46 -3.39
N GLU A 86 -28.15 -3.92 -4.28
CA GLU A 86 -27.32 -4.72 -5.17
C GLU A 86 -26.33 -5.57 -4.36
N TYR A 87 -26.24 -6.86 -4.67
CA TYR A 87 -25.40 -7.81 -3.95
C TYR A 87 -23.94 -7.34 -3.85
N LEU A 88 -23.41 -6.80 -4.96
CA LEU A 88 -22.06 -6.24 -5.04
C LEU A 88 -21.82 -5.18 -3.95
N ILE A 89 -22.74 -4.21 -3.81
CA ILE A 89 -22.61 -3.12 -2.83
C ILE A 89 -22.67 -3.66 -1.40
N ARG A 90 -23.61 -4.57 -1.14
CA ARG A 90 -23.76 -5.19 0.19
C ARG A 90 -22.48 -5.92 0.61
N GLU A 91 -21.89 -6.67 -0.30
CA GLU A 91 -20.65 -7.39 -0.04
C GLU A 91 -19.46 -6.44 0.12
N ILE A 92 -19.30 -5.43 -0.74
CA ILE A 92 -18.24 -4.43 -0.58
C ILE A 92 -18.33 -3.78 0.80
N ILE A 93 -19.52 -3.30 1.19
CA ILE A 93 -19.75 -2.66 2.50
C ILE A 93 -19.43 -3.61 3.65
N ARG A 94 -19.77 -4.90 3.51
CA ARG A 94 -19.43 -5.93 4.51
C ARG A 94 -17.92 -6.09 4.63
N TYR A 95 -17.21 -6.31 3.52
CA TYR A 95 -15.76 -6.54 3.54
C TYR A 95 -14.96 -5.36 4.08
N ILE A 96 -15.43 -4.12 3.91
CA ILE A 96 -14.73 -2.93 4.43
C ILE A 96 -15.14 -2.55 5.86
N GLY A 97 -15.99 -3.37 6.51
CA GLY A 97 -16.44 -3.13 7.88
C GLY A 97 -17.38 -1.92 8.03
N ASN A 98 -18.22 -1.66 7.03
CA ASN A 98 -19.15 -0.51 6.98
C ASN A 98 -18.49 0.89 6.98
N ALA A 99 -17.19 0.98 6.69
CA ALA A 99 -16.46 2.23 6.61
C ALA A 99 -16.94 3.14 5.48
N ASN A 100 -16.79 4.46 5.67
CA ASN A 100 -17.06 5.44 4.61
C ASN A 100 -15.78 5.90 3.89
N THR A 101 -14.61 5.68 4.49
CA THR A 101 -13.32 6.10 3.90
C THR A 101 -12.25 5.06 4.18
N HIS A 102 -11.22 4.98 3.33
CA HIS A 102 -10.06 4.10 3.51
C HIS A 102 -9.34 4.25 4.87
N ASN A 103 -9.40 5.43 5.49
CA ASN A 103 -8.83 5.67 6.82
C ASN A 103 -9.53 4.87 7.93
N GLU A 104 -10.79 4.48 7.72
CA GLU A 104 -11.66 3.84 8.72
C GLU A 104 -11.89 2.35 8.43
N ILE A 105 -11.43 1.86 7.28
CA ILE A 105 -11.66 0.48 6.85
C ILE A 105 -11.09 -0.50 7.88
N LYS A 106 -11.94 -1.45 8.27
CA LYS A 106 -11.57 -2.65 9.00
C LYS A 106 -11.88 -3.83 8.09
N LEU A 107 -10.85 -4.45 7.56
CA LEU A 107 -11.01 -5.51 6.59
C LEU A 107 -11.62 -6.74 7.26
N ASP A 108 -12.63 -7.33 6.63
CA ASP A 108 -13.20 -8.59 7.10
C ASP A 108 -12.15 -9.71 7.00
N ASN A 109 -12.05 -10.53 8.05
CA ASN A 109 -11.09 -11.63 8.13
C ASN A 109 -11.26 -12.65 6.98
N GLU A 110 -12.44 -12.74 6.36
CA GLU A 110 -12.67 -13.58 5.18
C GLU A 110 -11.75 -13.23 4.01
N VAL A 111 -11.23 -12.00 3.90
CA VAL A 111 -10.27 -11.62 2.85
C VAL A 111 -8.97 -12.41 2.98
N LEU A 112 -8.57 -12.81 4.19
CA LEU A 112 -7.43 -13.71 4.41
C LEU A 112 -7.71 -15.15 3.94
N ASN A 113 -8.98 -15.52 3.73
CA ASN A 113 -9.40 -16.84 3.25
C ASN A 113 -9.66 -16.88 1.74
N PHE A 114 -9.47 -15.75 1.03
CA PHE A 114 -9.52 -15.73 -0.42
C PHE A 114 -8.50 -16.70 -1.03
N SER A 115 -8.79 -17.18 -2.24
CA SER A 115 -7.82 -17.95 -3.02
C SER A 115 -6.56 -17.12 -3.29
N ILE A 116 -5.46 -17.78 -3.63
CA ILE A 116 -4.19 -17.11 -3.93
C ILE A 116 -4.35 -16.07 -5.04
N ASP A 117 -5.12 -16.39 -6.08
CA ASP A 117 -5.35 -15.47 -7.20
C ASP A 117 -6.20 -14.26 -6.79
N GLU A 118 -7.27 -14.48 -6.02
CA GLU A 118 -8.08 -13.39 -5.47
C GLU A 118 -7.24 -12.46 -4.57
N LYS A 119 -6.37 -13.02 -3.71
CA LYS A 119 -5.45 -12.23 -2.88
C LYS A 119 -4.47 -11.42 -3.71
N LYS A 120 -3.89 -12.01 -4.77
CA LYS A 120 -3.01 -11.31 -5.71
C LYS A 120 -3.75 -10.17 -6.40
N TYR A 121 -4.97 -10.39 -6.87
CA TYR A 121 -5.75 -9.33 -7.52
C TYR A 121 -6.17 -8.24 -6.54
N PHE A 122 -6.52 -8.58 -5.29
CA PHE A 122 -6.73 -7.61 -4.24
C PHE A 122 -5.49 -6.73 -4.01
N LEU A 123 -4.32 -7.34 -3.80
CA LEU A 123 -3.07 -6.61 -3.58
C LEU A 123 -2.66 -5.78 -4.81
N ARG A 124 -2.95 -6.27 -6.02
CA ARG A 124 -2.73 -5.54 -7.28
C ARG A 124 -3.59 -4.28 -7.35
N GLY A 125 -4.89 -4.39 -7.12
CA GLY A 125 -5.80 -3.24 -7.09
C GLY A 125 -5.44 -2.23 -6.01
N PHE A 126 -5.06 -2.72 -4.83
CA PHE A 126 -4.54 -1.89 -3.74
C PHE A 126 -3.27 -1.13 -4.17
N ALA A 127 -2.32 -1.81 -4.80
CA ALA A 127 -1.07 -1.22 -5.26
C ALA A 127 -1.24 -0.27 -6.46
N ASP A 128 -2.25 -0.45 -7.31
CA ASP A 128 -2.50 0.47 -8.40
C ASP A 128 -2.90 1.87 -7.90
N VAL A 129 -3.52 1.98 -6.73
CA VAL A 129 -3.93 3.26 -6.14
C VAL A 129 -3.00 3.77 -5.04
N THR A 130 -2.31 2.89 -4.30
CA THR A 130 -1.40 3.26 -3.19
C THR A 130 0.09 3.08 -3.52
N GLY A 131 0.39 2.28 -4.54
CA GLY A 131 1.72 1.76 -4.81
C GLY A 131 2.54 2.63 -5.76
N TYR A 132 3.81 2.80 -5.40
CA TYR A 132 4.80 3.55 -6.17
C TYR A 132 6.04 2.70 -6.44
N ILE A 133 6.47 2.73 -7.69
CA ILE A 133 7.72 2.16 -8.16
C ILE A 133 8.46 3.22 -8.99
N ARG A 134 9.70 3.53 -8.62
CA ARG A 134 10.55 4.54 -9.26
C ARG A 134 12.00 4.32 -8.85
N ARG A 135 12.94 4.81 -9.65
CA ARG A 135 14.39 4.73 -9.42
C ARG A 135 14.83 5.22 -8.03
N SER A 136 14.17 6.25 -7.48
CA SER A 136 14.48 6.78 -6.15
C SER A 136 13.93 5.95 -4.99
N ASN A 137 13.14 4.91 -5.26
CA ASN A 137 12.72 3.92 -4.26
C ASN A 137 13.78 2.82 -4.07
N CYS A 138 15.06 3.17 -4.20
CA CYS A 138 16.15 2.26 -3.91
C CYS A 138 16.43 2.18 -2.39
N TYR A 139 17.12 1.12 -1.95
CA TYR A 139 17.53 0.95 -0.55
C TYR A 139 18.85 1.65 -0.24
N PHE A 140 19.97 0.92 -0.20
CA PHE A 140 21.29 1.51 -0.05
C PHE A 140 22.02 1.58 -1.38
N ASN A 141 21.98 0.47 -2.12
CA ASN A 141 22.55 0.42 -3.45
C ASN A 141 21.55 0.92 -4.49
N LYS A 142 22.03 1.57 -5.56
CA LYS A 142 21.16 2.16 -6.59
C LYS A 142 20.31 1.13 -7.34
N TYR A 143 20.74 -0.14 -7.36
CA TYR A 143 20.00 -1.25 -7.98
C TYR A 143 18.99 -1.92 -7.04
N GLU A 144 18.99 -1.61 -5.74
CA GLU A 144 18.12 -2.24 -4.74
C GLU A 144 16.71 -1.60 -4.73
N HIS A 145 15.97 -1.78 -5.82
CA HIS A 145 14.65 -1.16 -6.05
C HIS A 145 13.53 -1.81 -5.25
N ARG A 146 12.57 -0.98 -4.80
CA ARG A 146 11.44 -1.40 -3.99
C ARG A 146 10.12 -0.77 -4.44
N VAL A 147 9.04 -1.52 -4.26
CA VAL A 147 7.67 -1.03 -4.32
C VAL A 147 7.29 -0.48 -2.95
N TYR A 148 6.76 0.75 -2.91
CA TYR A 148 6.24 1.37 -1.69
C TYR A 148 4.71 1.43 -1.79
N LEU A 149 4.01 0.81 -0.84
CA LEU A 149 2.57 0.96 -0.67
C LEU A 149 2.31 1.99 0.43
N GLU A 150 1.69 3.12 0.08
CA GLU A 150 1.39 4.22 1.02
C GLU A 150 0.00 4.04 1.66
N ILE A 151 -0.08 4.05 2.99
CA ILE A 151 -1.33 3.89 3.73
C ILE A 151 -1.48 5.05 4.73
N PRO A 152 -2.33 6.05 4.46
CA PRO A 152 -2.58 7.14 5.39
C PRO A 152 -3.38 6.65 6.60
N ASN A 153 -2.95 7.02 7.82
CA ASN A 153 -3.66 6.94 9.10
C ASN A 153 -4.15 5.56 9.59
N ASN A 154 -4.33 4.57 8.72
CA ASN A 154 -4.93 3.28 9.06
C ASN A 154 -3.85 2.25 9.42
N TRP A 155 -3.53 2.17 10.72
CA TRP A 155 -2.50 1.27 11.25
C TRP A 155 -2.88 -0.21 11.13
N GLN A 156 -4.16 -0.53 11.31
CA GLN A 156 -4.64 -1.92 11.22
C GLN A 156 -4.55 -2.42 9.78
N LEU A 157 -4.95 -1.60 8.80
CA LEU A 157 -4.86 -1.96 7.39
C LEU A 157 -3.41 -2.25 6.96
N VAL A 158 -2.42 -1.56 7.53
CA VAL A 158 -1.01 -1.91 7.29
C VAL A 158 -0.72 -3.36 7.68
N ILE A 159 -1.21 -3.80 8.84
CA ILE A 159 -1.04 -5.19 9.31
C ILE A 159 -1.82 -6.16 8.44
N ASP A 160 -3.06 -5.84 8.08
CA ASP A 160 -3.90 -6.69 7.23
C ASP A 160 -3.22 -6.93 5.87
N ILE A 161 -2.65 -5.88 5.27
CA ILE A 161 -1.88 -5.98 4.01
C ILE A 161 -0.59 -6.80 4.21
N CYS A 162 0.14 -6.62 5.31
CA CYS A 162 1.34 -7.41 5.60
C CYS A 162 1.01 -8.90 5.77
N ASN A 163 -0.10 -9.23 6.42
CA ASN A 163 -0.56 -10.60 6.60
C ASN A 163 -1.09 -11.21 5.28
N LEU A 164 -1.73 -10.42 4.42
CA LEU A 164 -2.10 -10.86 3.07
C LEU A 164 -0.86 -11.19 2.24
N LEU A 165 0.15 -10.32 2.23
CA LEU A 165 1.44 -10.54 1.55
C LEU A 165 2.12 -11.82 2.05
N LYS A 166 2.22 -11.99 3.38
CA LYS A 166 2.74 -13.21 4.01
C LYS A 166 1.98 -14.46 3.56
N SER A 167 0.64 -14.39 3.47
CA SER A 167 -0.19 -15.55 3.11
C SER A 167 -0.03 -16.03 1.66
N ILE A 168 0.62 -15.23 0.80
CA ILE A 168 1.00 -15.60 -0.56
C ILE A 168 2.52 -15.64 -0.76
N ASP A 169 3.25 -15.78 0.36
CA ASP A 169 4.70 -15.89 0.44
C ASP A 169 5.47 -14.70 -0.17
N ILE A 170 5.05 -13.48 0.16
CA ILE A 170 5.74 -12.26 -0.24
C ILE A 170 6.23 -11.51 1.02
N PRO A 171 7.55 -11.45 1.25
CA PRO A 171 8.08 -10.83 2.46
C PRO A 171 8.04 -9.30 2.41
N VAL A 172 7.71 -8.70 3.55
CA VAL A 172 7.82 -7.26 3.76
C VAL A 172 9.25 -6.92 4.19
N GLN A 173 9.93 -6.09 3.40
CA GLN A 173 11.31 -5.69 3.64
C GLN A 173 11.42 -4.69 4.80
N ASN A 174 10.51 -3.72 4.86
CA ASN A 174 10.50 -2.68 5.89
C ASN A 174 9.14 -1.96 5.91
N ILE A 175 8.73 -1.50 7.10
CA ILE A 175 7.58 -0.61 7.25
C ILE A 175 8.06 0.73 7.81
N ASP A 176 7.80 1.82 7.10
CA ASP A 176 7.94 3.14 7.71
C ASP A 176 6.61 3.54 8.37
N TRP A 177 6.51 3.33 9.68
CA TRP A 177 5.35 3.78 10.43
C TRP A 177 5.31 5.30 10.59
N ALA A 178 4.11 5.87 10.58
CA ALA A 178 3.79 7.21 11.05
C ALA A 178 3.89 7.31 12.58
N HIS A 179 5.00 6.86 13.14
CA HIS A 179 5.33 6.93 14.56
C HIS A 179 6.45 7.96 14.77
N PRO A 180 6.42 8.77 15.85
CA PRO A 180 7.49 9.73 16.13
C PRO A 180 8.87 9.06 16.21
N ASN A 181 9.00 7.89 16.86
CA ASN A 181 10.28 7.20 16.90
C ASN A 181 10.74 6.69 15.52
N MET A 182 9.85 6.48 14.55
CA MET A 182 10.23 6.04 13.20
C MET A 182 10.60 7.21 12.29
N ARG A 183 9.82 8.29 12.32
CA ARG A 183 10.01 9.45 11.44
C ARG A 183 10.98 10.49 11.99
N ASP A 184 11.11 10.60 13.30
CA ASP A 184 12.00 11.56 13.98
C ASP A 184 12.62 10.98 15.27
N GLY A 185 13.20 9.77 15.21
CA GLY A 185 13.71 9.05 16.38
C GLY A 185 14.82 9.72 17.21
N TYR A 186 15.30 10.90 16.81
CA TYR A 186 16.27 11.72 17.53
C TYR A 186 15.75 13.14 17.84
N CYS A 187 14.44 13.37 17.73
CA CYS A 187 13.74 14.65 17.96
C CYS A 187 14.35 15.83 17.21
N LYS A 188 14.97 15.61 16.04
CA LYS A 188 15.61 16.70 15.30
C LYS A 188 14.55 17.65 14.77
N LYS A 189 13.49 17.11 14.17
CA LYS A 189 12.40 17.92 13.60
C LYS A 189 11.52 18.52 14.68
N TYR A 190 11.29 17.78 15.76
CA TYR A 190 10.61 18.31 16.94
C TYR A 190 11.34 19.54 17.52
N ASN A 191 12.66 19.46 17.71
CA ASN A 191 13.46 20.57 18.26
C ASN A 191 13.58 21.76 17.28
N GLU A 192 13.39 21.54 15.99
CA GLU A 192 13.24 22.59 14.97
C GLU A 192 11.83 23.24 14.97
N GLY A 193 10.93 22.84 15.89
CA GLY A 193 9.56 23.34 15.99
C GLY A 193 8.53 22.62 15.10
N ASN A 194 8.93 21.56 14.40
CA ASN A 194 8.05 20.81 13.50
C ASN A 194 7.37 19.64 14.21
N PHE A 195 6.51 19.95 15.20
CA PHE A 195 5.91 18.95 16.10
C PHE A 195 5.11 17.85 15.39
N SER A 196 4.46 18.17 14.26
CA SER A 196 3.65 17.22 13.49
C SER A 196 4.41 16.55 12.34
N PHE A 197 5.73 16.74 12.21
CA PHE A 197 6.52 16.20 11.09
C PHE A 197 6.36 14.68 10.92
N TRP A 198 6.15 13.96 12.01
CA TRP A 198 6.05 12.50 12.02
C TRP A 198 4.68 11.96 11.58
N LYS A 199 3.62 12.80 11.57
CA LYS A 199 2.25 12.45 11.15
C LYS A 199 2.17 12.37 9.62
N LYS A 200 2.81 11.35 9.06
CA LYS A 200 2.85 11.03 7.62
C LYS A 200 2.02 9.79 7.32
N GLU A 201 1.97 9.40 6.06
CA GLU A 201 1.55 8.07 5.64
C GLU A 201 2.47 6.97 6.19
N HIS A 202 1.91 5.78 6.42
CA HIS A 202 2.68 4.55 6.56
C HIS A 202 3.20 4.10 5.21
N GLN A 203 4.34 3.42 5.15
CA GLN A 203 4.87 2.86 3.91
C GLN A 203 5.32 1.42 4.09
N ILE A 204 4.63 0.48 3.45
CA ILE A 204 5.08 -0.91 3.33
C ILE A 204 6.05 -0.97 2.14
N LYS A 205 7.26 -1.49 2.36
CA LYS A 205 8.30 -1.60 1.34
C LYS A 205 8.55 -3.06 1.01
N ILE A 206 8.49 -3.38 -0.26
CA ILE A 206 8.65 -4.73 -0.81
C ILE A 206 9.72 -4.66 -1.90
N TRP A 207 10.60 -5.65 -1.99
CA TRP A 207 11.56 -5.72 -3.08
C TRP A 207 10.86 -5.84 -4.43
N ALA A 208 11.39 -5.18 -5.47
CA ALA A 208 10.76 -5.15 -6.79
C ALA A 208 10.57 -6.57 -7.36
N ASN A 209 11.56 -7.45 -7.21
CA ASN A 209 11.48 -8.83 -7.68
C ASN A 209 10.47 -9.68 -6.90
N GLU A 210 10.34 -9.46 -5.59
CA GLU A 210 9.36 -10.17 -4.74
C GLU A 210 7.92 -9.73 -5.03
N PHE A 211 7.72 -8.52 -5.56
CA PHE A 211 6.39 -8.00 -5.89
C PHE A 211 5.88 -8.45 -7.28
N LEU A 212 6.76 -8.98 -8.16
CA LEU A 212 6.39 -9.45 -9.50
C LEU A 212 5.19 -10.43 -9.54
N PRO A 213 5.05 -11.41 -8.62
CA PRO A 213 3.91 -12.32 -8.62
C PRO A 213 2.55 -11.63 -8.41
N ILE A 214 2.54 -10.45 -7.78
CA ILE A 214 1.34 -9.59 -7.67
C ILE A 214 1.26 -8.72 -8.92
N GLY A 215 2.33 -7.99 -9.23
CA GLY A 215 2.39 -7.05 -10.35
C GLY A 215 1.46 -5.85 -10.19
N PHE A 216 1.32 -5.07 -11.27
CA PHE A 216 0.37 -3.97 -11.39
C PHE A 216 -0.65 -4.27 -12.49
N GLY A 217 -1.89 -3.83 -12.32
CA GLY A 217 -2.89 -3.85 -13.39
C GLY A 217 -2.62 -2.75 -14.41
N VAL A 218 -2.01 -1.65 -13.97
CA VAL A 218 -1.63 -0.52 -14.81
C VAL A 218 -0.31 -0.80 -15.55
N LEU A 219 -0.35 -0.76 -16.88
CA LEU A 219 0.69 -1.30 -17.76
C LEU A 219 2.09 -0.71 -17.54
N HIS A 220 2.22 0.62 -17.47
CA HIS A 220 3.55 1.24 -17.28
C HIS A 220 4.12 1.02 -15.87
N LYS A 221 3.27 0.84 -14.85
CA LYS A 221 3.75 0.47 -13.51
C LYS A 221 4.32 -0.95 -13.55
N GLN A 222 3.66 -1.83 -14.30
CA GLN A 222 4.14 -3.18 -14.55
C GLN A 222 5.47 -3.18 -15.32
N GLN A 223 5.61 -2.38 -16.38
CA GLN A 223 6.88 -2.23 -17.12
C GLN A 223 8.00 -1.69 -16.24
N ALA A 224 7.73 -0.68 -15.41
CA ALA A 224 8.69 -0.15 -14.46
C ALA A 224 9.10 -1.23 -13.44
N LEU A 225 8.14 -1.99 -12.90
CA LEU A 225 8.41 -3.08 -11.98
C LEU A 225 9.35 -4.14 -12.59
N GLU A 226 9.08 -4.56 -13.82
CA GLU A 226 9.91 -5.52 -14.56
C GLU A 226 11.33 -4.99 -14.78
N MET A 227 11.46 -3.75 -15.24
CA MET A 227 12.76 -3.10 -15.45
C MET A 227 13.57 -3.04 -14.16
N TYR A 228 12.98 -2.55 -13.07
CA TYR A 228 13.68 -2.39 -11.80
C TYR A 228 13.94 -3.72 -11.09
N SER A 229 13.07 -4.73 -11.27
CA SER A 229 13.34 -6.10 -10.83
C SER A 229 14.57 -6.67 -11.54
N ASN A 230 14.66 -6.52 -12.86
CA ASN A 230 15.81 -6.97 -13.64
C ASN A 230 17.10 -6.25 -13.22
N GLU A 231 17.05 -4.93 -13.00
CA GLU A 231 18.20 -4.14 -12.53
C GLU A 231 18.66 -4.63 -11.13
N LEU A 232 17.72 -4.92 -10.23
CA LEU A 232 18.00 -5.46 -8.90
C LEU A 232 18.70 -6.83 -8.98
N ILE A 233 18.14 -7.76 -9.75
CA ILE A 233 18.68 -9.11 -9.93
C ILE A 233 20.08 -9.04 -10.52
N ALA A 234 20.28 -8.25 -11.59
CA ALA A 234 21.58 -8.05 -12.20
C ALA A 234 22.59 -7.44 -11.23
N GLY A 235 22.17 -6.46 -10.43
CA GLY A 235 23.02 -5.81 -9.42
C GLY A 235 23.56 -6.78 -8.37
N TYR A 236 22.71 -7.67 -7.84
CA TYR A 236 23.16 -8.71 -6.90
C TYR A 236 24.04 -9.78 -7.56
N ASN A 237 23.68 -10.24 -8.77
CA ASN A 237 24.50 -11.20 -9.51
C ASN A 237 25.90 -10.65 -9.79
N ASN A 238 26.00 -9.39 -10.23
CA ASN A 238 27.28 -8.70 -10.45
C ASN A 238 28.09 -8.53 -9.16
N ALA A 239 27.42 -8.46 -8.01
CA ALA A 239 28.06 -8.44 -6.69
C ALA A 239 28.40 -9.85 -6.15
N GLY A 240 28.22 -10.90 -6.96
CA GLY A 240 28.47 -12.29 -6.57
C GLY A 240 27.49 -12.83 -5.52
N LYS A 241 26.28 -12.28 -5.46
CA LYS A 241 25.24 -12.63 -4.49
C LYS A 241 24.05 -13.27 -5.18
N ILE A 242 23.40 -14.22 -4.50
CA ILE A 242 22.14 -14.82 -4.94
C ILE A 242 21.00 -13.87 -4.52
N PRO A 243 20.19 -13.34 -5.46
CA PRO A 243 19.13 -12.37 -5.14
C PRO A 243 18.11 -12.91 -4.12
N SER A 244 17.57 -14.12 -4.34
CA SER A 244 16.55 -14.74 -3.48
C SER A 244 17.03 -14.89 -2.04
N ASP A 245 18.30 -15.24 -1.84
CA ASP A 245 18.89 -15.37 -0.52
C ASP A 245 18.86 -14.05 0.25
N ILE A 246 18.69 -12.90 -0.40
CA ILE A 246 18.71 -11.57 0.21
C ILE A 246 17.31 -10.94 0.25
N THR A 247 16.56 -11.07 -0.84
CA THR A 247 15.26 -10.42 -1.01
C THR A 247 14.13 -11.20 -0.37
N HIS A 248 14.20 -12.53 -0.42
CA HIS A 248 13.17 -13.40 0.11
C HIS A 248 13.43 -13.70 1.59
N ARG A 249 13.22 -12.69 2.46
CA ARG A 249 13.44 -12.79 3.90
C ARG A 249 12.37 -12.05 4.69
N TYR A 250 11.76 -12.73 5.65
CA TYR A 250 10.93 -12.08 6.65
C TYR A 250 11.80 -11.45 7.73
N TYR A 251 11.23 -10.48 8.46
CA TYR A 251 12.02 -9.77 9.47
C TYR A 251 12.46 -10.69 10.62
N TRP A 252 11.69 -11.74 10.93
CA TRP A 252 12.00 -12.72 11.97
C TRP A 252 13.12 -13.70 11.57
N ASP A 253 13.42 -13.82 10.28
CA ASP A 253 14.57 -14.60 9.80
C ASP A 253 15.91 -13.89 10.06
N SER A 254 15.86 -12.58 10.34
CA SER A 254 17.05 -11.78 10.57
C SER A 254 17.61 -12.01 11.98
N LYS A 255 18.87 -12.46 12.04
CA LYS A 255 19.63 -12.57 13.30
C LYS A 255 19.96 -11.21 13.94
N LYS A 256 19.77 -10.08 13.23
CA LYS A 256 20.06 -8.74 13.76
C LYS A 256 18.94 -8.30 14.70
N LYS A 257 19.15 -8.51 16.00
CA LYS A 257 18.29 -8.02 17.07
C LYS A 257 18.55 -6.57 17.49
N TYR A 258 19.62 -5.93 17.00
CA TYR A 258 20.06 -4.62 17.48
C TYR A 258 19.58 -3.50 16.57
N SER A 259 18.55 -2.77 17.03
CA SER A 259 18.22 -1.44 16.55
C SER A 259 19.09 -0.40 17.28
N LYS A 260 19.48 0.68 16.58
CA LYS A 260 20.13 1.81 17.26
C LYS A 260 19.13 2.38 18.26
N LYS A 261 19.58 2.58 19.50
CA LYS A 261 18.75 3.17 20.55
C LYS A 261 18.30 4.57 20.13
N LYS A 262 16.99 4.79 20.17
CA LYS A 262 16.34 6.06 19.89
C LYS A 262 16.11 6.80 21.20
N ILE A 263 15.85 8.10 21.11
CA ILE A 263 15.47 8.89 22.29
C ILE A 263 13.96 8.90 22.44
N GLN A 264 13.51 9.06 23.67
CA GLN A 264 12.09 9.21 23.96
C GLN A 264 11.57 10.47 23.29
N HIS A 265 10.55 10.32 22.45
CA HIS A 265 9.97 11.44 21.72
C HIS A 265 8.78 12.01 22.48
N PRO A 266 8.66 13.34 22.64
CA PRO A 266 7.53 13.96 23.38
C PRO A 266 6.13 13.69 22.82
N CYS A 267 6.03 13.08 21.64
CA CYS A 267 4.76 12.84 20.95
C CYS A 267 4.36 11.35 20.96
N GLU A 268 5.06 10.50 21.71
CA GLU A 268 4.71 9.06 21.82
C GLU A 268 3.28 8.86 22.35
N GLY A 269 2.78 9.78 23.18
CA GLY A 269 1.42 9.75 23.74
C GLY A 269 0.33 10.42 22.89
N ASP A 270 0.64 10.88 21.66
CA ASP A 270 -0.32 11.62 20.82
C ASP A 270 -1.52 10.74 20.41
N GLU A 271 -2.72 11.31 20.39
CA GLU A 271 -3.97 10.59 20.10
C GLU A 271 -4.05 10.02 18.68
N PHE A 272 -3.26 10.56 17.75
CA PHE A 272 -3.09 10.00 16.40
C PHE A 272 -2.57 8.55 16.41
N ILE A 273 -1.84 8.17 17.46
CA ILE A 273 -1.32 6.81 17.64
C ILE A 273 -2.43 5.94 18.25
N PRO A 274 -2.69 4.74 17.71
CA PRO A 274 -3.72 3.87 18.24
C PRO A 274 -3.41 3.43 19.67
N GLU A 275 -4.47 3.30 20.47
CA GLU A 275 -4.39 3.08 21.92
C GLU A 275 -3.46 1.93 22.32
N ILE A 276 -3.48 0.83 21.55
CA ILE A 276 -2.65 -0.37 21.79
C ILE A 276 -1.14 -0.08 21.85
N ILE A 277 -0.65 0.93 21.13
CA ILE A 277 0.77 1.32 21.10
C ILE A 277 1.02 2.76 21.58
N ARG A 278 -0.02 3.49 21.95
CA ARG A 278 0.09 4.88 22.41
C ARG A 278 0.90 4.96 23.70
N GLY A 279 1.86 5.88 23.74
CA GLY A 279 2.78 6.08 24.86
C GLY A 279 3.90 5.05 24.95
N LYS A 280 3.96 4.05 24.05
CA LYS A 280 5.05 3.07 24.00
C LYS A 280 6.22 3.61 23.17
N HIS A 281 7.43 3.31 23.63
CA HIS A 281 8.67 3.68 22.94
C HIS A 281 9.14 2.52 22.05
N PHE A 282 9.51 2.83 20.81
CA PHE A 282 9.99 1.82 19.84
C PHE A 282 11.32 2.20 19.20
N ASN A 283 12.28 1.29 19.21
CA ASN A 283 13.57 1.45 18.55
C ASN A 283 13.54 0.95 17.10
N SER A 284 12.64 0.03 16.77
CA SER A 284 12.51 -0.57 15.43
C SER A 284 11.07 -0.56 14.93
N TRP A 285 10.91 -0.55 13.60
CA TRP A 285 9.60 -0.76 12.98
C TRP A 285 9.05 -2.17 13.26
N ILE A 286 9.95 -3.13 13.46
CA ILE A 286 9.64 -4.53 13.77
C ILE A 286 8.88 -4.64 15.10
N GLU A 287 9.28 -3.87 16.10
CA GLU A 287 8.64 -3.90 17.42
C GLU A 287 7.19 -3.44 17.31
N ILE A 288 6.92 -2.38 16.53
CA ILE A 288 5.56 -1.92 16.23
C ILE A 288 4.78 -2.99 15.45
N ALA A 289 5.40 -3.57 14.41
CA ALA A 289 4.75 -4.57 13.58
C ALA A 289 4.34 -5.81 14.38
N SER A 290 5.22 -6.30 15.26
CA SER A 290 4.95 -7.42 16.17
C SER A 290 3.81 -7.10 17.14
N GLU A 291 3.86 -5.94 17.80
CA GLU A 291 2.85 -5.52 18.78
C GLU A 291 1.45 -5.36 18.16
N LEU A 292 1.39 -4.98 16.88
CA LEU A 292 0.15 -4.81 16.13
C LEU A 292 -0.32 -6.09 15.40
N GLY A 293 0.46 -7.19 15.44
CA GLY A 293 0.01 -8.50 14.96
C GLY A 293 0.56 -8.97 13.60
N TYR A 294 1.67 -8.39 13.12
CA TYR A 294 2.45 -8.95 12.01
C TYR A 294 3.64 -9.76 12.57
N VAL A 295 3.43 -11.06 12.77
CA VAL A 295 4.36 -12.00 13.43
C VAL A 295 4.57 -13.26 12.58
N GLU A 296 5.47 -14.16 13.03
CA GLU A 296 5.78 -15.46 12.40
C GLU A 296 4.57 -16.38 12.20
#